data_AF-A0A090S0J8-F1
#
_entry.id   AF-A0A090S0J8-F1
#
_cell.length_a   1.000
_cell.length_b   1.000
_cell.length_c   1.000
_cell.angle_alpha   90.00
_cell.angle_beta   90.00
_cell.angle_gamma   90.00
#
_symmetry.space_group_name_H-M   'P 1'
#
loop_
_entity.id
_entity.type
_entity.pdbx_description
1 polymer ?
#
loop_
_entity_poly.entity_id
_entity_poly.type
_entity_poly.pdbx_seq_one_letter_code
_entity_poly.pdbx_strand_id
1 'polypeptide(L)'
;MKRRLGNRYSSIKNQRGVAGIWLGMTLVPIMGFTFWAIEGTRYVQEHNRLGDANEAAAMALTIQDDTASAQNLAESYIRSYVRDIDSIAVTSVRQHQEQTDALDESIQYSVSAVTSHSSWFSSTFIPSFNETVDLHSSAVAKKYLSTLADNNIDIVFVSDFSGSMDSSWSGSSNKKIRDLQLAIKQVSAKILCENVGYKVIDGEYTEVCLDSNQDEMADKLKNRIALAPFNIRTRERDSSGNAYAVSQLRYRSGYRTSVSSYDYDDVDWNWWRTRDYWDVYYCAINRYNCKNNSSARQKEAKRIYDVMGGVEAILIPIAT
;
A
#
# COMPACT_ATOMS: atom_id res chain seq x y z
N MET A 1 33.96 -79.51 7.40
CA MET A 1 34.64 -78.67 6.40
C MET A 1 34.42 -77.20 6.74
N LYS A 2 35.41 -76.52 7.36
CA LYS A 2 35.29 -75.16 7.91
C LYS A 2 35.56 -74.13 6.80
N ARG A 3 34.54 -73.38 6.36
CA ARG A 3 34.67 -72.30 5.37
C ARG A 3 35.29 -71.07 6.06
N ARG A 4 36.57 -70.77 5.78
CA ARG A 4 37.20 -69.52 6.20
C ARG A 4 36.66 -68.38 5.33
N LEU A 5 35.83 -67.53 5.91
CA LEU A 5 35.52 -66.20 5.36
C LEU A 5 36.77 -65.32 5.51
N GLY A 6 37.52 -65.18 4.42
CA GLY A 6 38.62 -64.23 4.33
C GLY A 6 38.09 -62.81 4.31
N ASN A 7 38.08 -62.15 5.46
CA ASN A 7 37.78 -60.73 5.58
C ASN A 7 38.95 -59.94 4.97
N ARG A 8 38.83 -59.55 3.69
CA ARG A 8 39.77 -58.60 3.07
C ARG A 8 39.42 -57.20 3.57
N TYR A 9 40.03 -56.80 4.68
CA TYR A 9 40.15 -55.39 5.01
C TYR A 9 41.05 -54.73 3.96
N SER A 10 40.44 -54.04 3.00
CA SER A 10 41.14 -53.09 2.15
C SER A 10 41.79 -52.05 3.05
N SER A 11 43.13 -51.94 2.99
CA SER A 11 43.90 -51.02 3.82
C SER A 11 43.45 -49.59 3.61
N ILE A 12 42.97 -48.94 4.69
CA ILE A 12 42.53 -47.53 4.73
C ILE A 12 43.62 -46.57 4.19
N LYS A 13 44.91 -46.97 4.21
CA LYS A 13 46.02 -46.16 3.68
C LYS A 13 46.01 -46.03 2.14
N ASN A 14 45.48 -47.01 1.40
CA ASN A 14 45.47 -46.97 -0.07
C ASN A 14 44.23 -46.27 -0.67
N GLN A 15 43.25 -45.91 0.16
CA GLN A 15 42.01 -45.25 -0.28
C GLN A 15 42.04 -43.72 -0.11
N ARG A 16 43.04 -43.16 0.58
CA ARG A 16 43.14 -41.70 0.83
C ARG A 16 43.28 -40.88 -0.45
N GLY A 17 44.04 -41.37 -1.43
CA GLY A 17 44.21 -40.68 -2.71
C GLY A 17 42.95 -40.72 -3.58
N VAL A 18 42.31 -41.89 -3.67
CA VAL A 18 41.06 -42.06 -4.43
C VAL A 18 39.93 -41.23 -3.82
N ALA A 19 39.82 -41.18 -2.49
CA ALA A 19 38.84 -40.33 -1.81
C ALA A 19 39.06 -38.84 -2.07
N GLY A 20 40.32 -38.37 -2.15
CA GLY A 20 40.63 -36.99 -2.51
C GLY A 20 40.24 -36.63 -3.94
N ILE A 21 40.46 -37.54 -4.89
CA ILE A 21 40.06 -37.34 -6.30
C ILE A 21 38.54 -37.32 -6.42
N TRP A 22 37.84 -38.25 -5.76
CA TRP A 22 36.38 -38.26 -5.73
C TRP A 22 35.81 -37.00 -5.09
N LEU A 23 36.40 -36.54 -3.98
CA LEU A 23 36.01 -35.29 -3.33
C LEU A 23 36.19 -34.11 -4.29
N GLY A 24 37.32 -33.99 -4.97
CA GLY A 24 37.54 -32.91 -5.95
C GLY A 24 36.54 -32.95 -7.10
N MET A 25 36.26 -34.14 -7.65
CA MET A 25 35.31 -34.31 -8.76
C MET A 25 33.86 -34.04 -8.37
N THR A 26 33.45 -34.31 -7.12
CA THR A 26 32.08 -34.05 -6.66
C THR A 26 31.89 -32.65 -6.08
N LEU A 27 32.92 -32.07 -5.47
CA LEU A 27 32.84 -30.76 -4.84
C LEU A 27 32.66 -29.64 -5.87
N VAL A 28 33.34 -29.70 -7.02
CA VAL A 28 33.21 -28.71 -8.10
C VAL A 28 31.76 -28.56 -8.59
N PRO A 29 31.04 -29.63 -8.99
CA PRO A 29 29.64 -29.49 -9.40
C PRO A 29 28.72 -29.09 -8.25
N ILE A 30 28.94 -29.57 -7.02
CA ILE A 30 28.14 -29.16 -5.86
C ILE A 30 28.26 -27.65 -5.60
N MET A 31 29.48 -27.10 -5.65
CA MET A 31 29.70 -25.67 -5.53
C MET A 31 29.06 -24.91 -6.71
N GLY A 32 29.24 -25.38 -7.94
CA GLY A 32 28.61 -24.78 -9.11
C GLY A 32 27.09 -24.68 -8.99
N PHE A 33 26.42 -25.77 -8.59
CA PHE A 33 24.98 -25.76 -8.34
C PHE A 33 24.58 -24.82 -7.20
N THR A 34 25.39 -24.74 -6.15
CA THR A 34 25.11 -23.85 -5.01
C THR A 34 25.19 -22.38 -5.44
N PHE A 35 26.25 -21.99 -6.16
CA PHE A 35 26.38 -20.62 -6.68
C PHE A 35 25.30 -20.31 -7.71
N TRP A 36 25.00 -21.25 -8.59
CA TRP A 36 23.93 -21.10 -9.57
C TRP A 36 22.56 -20.93 -8.92
N ALA A 37 22.26 -21.66 -7.85
CA ALA A 37 21.00 -21.51 -7.11
C ALA A 37 20.91 -20.16 -6.39
N ILE A 38 21.99 -19.73 -5.72
CA ILE A 38 22.03 -18.46 -5.00
C ILE A 38 21.91 -17.28 -5.98
N GLU A 39 22.76 -17.23 -7.01
CA GLU A 39 22.71 -16.14 -7.98
C GLU A 39 21.48 -16.19 -8.87
N GLY A 40 21.04 -17.39 -9.27
CA GLY A 40 19.85 -17.57 -10.09
C GLY A 40 18.61 -17.05 -9.37
N THR A 41 18.45 -17.35 -8.08
CA THR A 41 17.33 -16.80 -7.28
C THR A 41 17.44 -15.29 -7.10
N ARG A 42 18.65 -14.73 -6.95
CA ARG A 42 18.87 -13.28 -6.93
C ARG A 42 18.44 -12.62 -8.24
N TYR A 43 18.89 -13.12 -9.39
CA TYR A 43 18.55 -12.55 -10.70
C TYR A 43 17.05 -12.65 -10.99
N VAL A 44 16.39 -13.74 -10.58
CA VAL A 44 14.92 -13.85 -10.69
C VAL A 44 14.23 -12.78 -9.86
N GLN A 45 14.69 -12.52 -8.64
CA GLN A 45 14.14 -11.45 -7.80
C GLN A 45 14.39 -10.06 -8.39
N GLU A 46 15.59 -9.79 -8.89
CA GLU A 46 15.95 -8.52 -9.52
C GLU A 46 15.14 -8.31 -10.82
N HIS A 47 14.94 -9.34 -11.62
CA HIS A 47 14.09 -9.30 -12.82
C HIS A 47 12.63 -8.97 -12.48
N ASN A 48 12.07 -9.60 -11.44
CA ASN A 48 10.71 -9.30 -11.00
C ASN A 48 10.58 -7.85 -10.49
N ARG A 49 11.55 -7.39 -9.69
CA ARG A 49 11.58 -5.99 -9.21
C ARG A 49 11.71 -5.00 -10.36
N LEU A 50 12.46 -5.33 -11.41
CA LEU A 50 12.54 -4.52 -12.62
C LEU A 50 11.21 -4.50 -13.38
N GLY A 51 10.49 -5.63 -13.43
CA GLY A 51 9.12 -5.72 -13.94
C GLY A 51 8.14 -4.81 -13.19
N ASP A 52 8.07 -4.95 -11.87
CA ASP A 52 7.23 -4.12 -11.01
C ASP A 52 7.57 -2.62 -11.17
N ALA A 53 8.85 -2.31 -11.29
CA ALA A 53 9.32 -0.94 -11.49
C ALA A 53 8.87 -0.36 -12.84
N ASN A 54 8.97 -1.15 -13.91
CA ASN A 54 8.52 -0.74 -15.24
C ASN A 54 7.00 -0.55 -15.27
N GLU A 55 6.24 -1.40 -14.59
CA GLU A 55 4.79 -1.26 -14.48
C GLU A 55 4.41 0.03 -13.73
N ALA A 56 5.02 0.25 -12.57
CA ALA A 56 4.83 1.47 -11.79
C ALA A 56 5.23 2.73 -12.59
N ALA A 57 6.35 2.67 -13.32
CA ALA A 57 6.81 3.74 -14.19
C ALA A 57 5.81 4.01 -15.33
N ALA A 58 5.38 2.99 -16.06
CA ALA A 58 4.42 3.13 -17.16
C ALA A 58 3.09 3.73 -16.65
N MET A 59 2.62 3.30 -15.49
CA MET A 59 1.43 3.86 -14.85
C MET A 59 1.63 5.33 -14.46
N ALA A 60 2.75 5.68 -13.83
CA ALA A 60 3.05 7.06 -13.47
C ALA A 60 3.11 7.97 -14.71
N LEU A 61 3.69 7.48 -15.81
CA LEU A 61 3.75 8.20 -17.08
C LEU A 61 2.38 8.43 -17.71
N THR A 62 1.47 7.44 -17.68
CA THR A 62 0.10 7.65 -18.18
C THR A 62 -0.69 8.64 -17.32
N ILE A 63 -0.36 8.77 -16.03
CA ILE A 63 -1.00 9.73 -15.12
C ILE A 63 -0.48 11.15 -15.36
N GLN A 64 0.85 11.33 -15.41
CA GLN A 64 1.47 12.65 -15.56
C GLN A 64 1.37 13.18 -17.00
N ASP A 65 1.44 12.29 -17.99
CA ASP A 65 1.44 12.57 -19.43
C ASP A 65 2.34 13.74 -19.87
N ASP A 66 3.55 13.83 -19.30
CA ASP A 66 4.55 14.83 -19.70
C ASP A 66 5.70 14.17 -20.48
N THR A 67 5.67 14.34 -21.80
CA THR A 67 6.67 13.76 -22.70
C THR A 67 8.10 14.27 -22.46
N ALA A 68 8.27 15.48 -21.90
CA ALA A 68 9.60 16.06 -21.69
C ALA A 68 10.32 15.44 -20.48
N SER A 69 9.58 15.07 -19.43
CA SER A 69 10.14 14.45 -18.23
C SER A 69 9.96 12.93 -18.17
N ALA A 70 9.28 12.33 -19.16
CA ALA A 70 8.91 10.92 -19.17
C ALA A 70 10.10 9.95 -18.93
N GLN A 71 11.19 10.14 -19.66
CA GLN A 71 12.34 9.24 -19.56
C GLN A 71 13.04 9.34 -18.19
N ASN A 72 13.19 10.57 -17.67
CA ASN A 72 13.77 10.83 -16.35
C ASN A 72 12.89 10.29 -15.21
N LEU A 73 11.57 10.41 -15.35
CA LEU A 73 10.62 9.87 -14.39
C LEU A 73 10.69 8.35 -14.38
N ALA A 74 10.66 7.71 -15.55
CA ALA A 74 10.78 6.26 -15.67
C ALA A 74 12.08 5.74 -15.05
N GLU A 75 13.21 6.38 -15.34
CA GLU A 75 14.50 6.04 -14.73
C GLU A 75 14.47 6.19 -13.20
N SER A 76 13.84 7.24 -12.68
CA SER A 76 13.70 7.47 -11.24
C SER A 76 12.90 6.36 -10.56
N TYR A 77 11.80 5.89 -11.18
CA TYR A 77 11.04 4.75 -10.69
C TYR A 77 11.89 3.48 -10.67
N ILE A 78 12.60 3.17 -11.76
CA ILE A 78 13.44 1.97 -11.84
C ILE A 78 14.55 1.98 -10.79
N ARG A 79 15.23 3.11 -10.60
CA ARG A 79 16.27 3.27 -9.56
C ARG A 79 15.75 3.14 -8.13
N SER A 80 14.47 3.43 -7.91
CA SER A 80 13.86 3.28 -6.58
C SER A 80 13.52 1.82 -6.24
N TYR A 81 13.21 0.99 -7.24
CA TYR A 81 12.81 -0.40 -7.06
C TYR A 81 13.98 -1.38 -7.19
N VAL A 82 14.89 -1.18 -8.15
CA VAL A 82 16.01 -2.08 -8.43
C VAL A 82 17.27 -1.55 -7.73
N ARG A 83 17.97 -2.42 -7.01
CA ARG A 83 19.18 -2.08 -6.26
C ARG A 83 20.41 -2.53 -7.03
N ASP A 84 21.58 -2.01 -6.64
CA ASP A 84 22.89 -2.46 -7.09
C ASP A 84 23.08 -2.46 -8.63
N ILE A 85 22.46 -1.48 -9.29
CA ILE A 85 22.54 -1.30 -10.74
C ILE A 85 23.89 -0.68 -11.12
N ASP A 86 24.67 -1.36 -11.95
CA ASP A 86 25.93 -0.83 -12.51
C ASP A 86 25.66 0.14 -13.67
N SER A 87 24.76 -0.25 -14.57
CA SER A 87 24.27 0.61 -15.66
C SER A 87 22.80 0.38 -15.94
N ILE A 88 22.13 1.43 -16.40
CA ILE A 88 20.71 1.41 -16.76
C ILE A 88 20.50 2.06 -18.12
N ALA A 89 19.67 1.43 -18.95
CA ALA A 89 19.14 1.99 -20.17
C ALA A 89 17.62 1.92 -20.13
N VAL A 90 16.95 3.08 -20.17
CA VAL A 90 15.49 3.19 -20.12
C VAL A 90 14.98 3.83 -21.40
N THR A 91 13.93 3.24 -21.97
CA THR A 91 13.22 3.77 -23.13
C THR A 91 11.73 3.87 -22.79
N SER A 92 11.16 5.05 -22.94
CA SER A 92 9.73 5.30 -22.80
C SER A 92 9.12 5.71 -24.13
N VAL A 93 8.05 5.05 -24.56
CA VAL A 93 7.32 5.37 -25.79
C VAL A 93 5.88 5.74 -25.45
N ARG A 94 5.47 6.95 -25.81
CA ARG A 94 4.08 7.39 -25.75
C ARG A 94 3.36 7.02 -27.05
N GLN A 95 2.18 6.42 -26.93
CA GLN A 95 1.24 6.23 -28.02
C GLN A 95 -0.09 6.87 -27.64
N HIS A 96 -0.61 7.72 -28.51
CA HIS A 96 -1.91 8.32 -28.34
C HIS A 96 -2.82 7.84 -29.46
N GLN A 97 -4.00 7.41 -29.03
CA GLN A 97 -5.05 6.89 -29.87
C GLN A 97 -6.21 7.88 -29.79
N GLU A 98 -6.48 8.54 -30.90
CA GLU A 98 -7.60 9.49 -31.07
C GLU A 98 -8.95 8.77 -30.98
N GLN A 99 -9.98 9.50 -30.55
CA GLN A 99 -11.35 9.00 -30.53
C GLN A 99 -11.85 8.76 -31.97
N THR A 100 -12.48 7.61 -32.20
CA THR A 100 -13.21 7.31 -33.44
C THR A 100 -14.53 6.62 -33.09
N ASP A 101 -15.48 6.52 -34.04
CA ASP A 101 -16.77 5.84 -33.82
C ASP A 101 -16.65 4.40 -33.30
N ALA A 102 -15.48 3.76 -33.46
CA ALA A 102 -15.21 2.39 -33.04
C ALA A 102 -14.23 2.25 -31.87
N LEU A 103 -13.50 3.32 -31.49
CA LEU A 103 -12.40 3.24 -30.53
C LEU A 103 -12.36 4.48 -29.63
N ASP A 104 -12.28 4.23 -28.33
CA ASP A 104 -12.15 5.26 -27.31
C ASP A 104 -10.77 5.93 -27.35
N GLU A 105 -10.76 7.22 -27.00
CA GLU A 105 -9.52 7.97 -26.87
C GLU A 105 -8.68 7.39 -25.73
N SER A 106 -7.39 7.16 -25.99
CA SER A 106 -6.50 6.62 -24.98
C SER A 106 -5.04 7.04 -25.14
N ILE A 107 -4.35 7.10 -24.02
CA ILE A 107 -2.92 7.36 -23.93
C ILE A 107 -2.27 6.12 -23.34
N GLN A 108 -1.29 5.59 -24.04
CA GLN A 108 -0.52 4.43 -23.64
C GLN A 108 0.95 4.82 -23.51
N TYR A 109 1.59 4.38 -22.43
CA TYR A 109 3.04 4.43 -22.28
C TYR A 109 3.59 3.01 -22.20
N SER A 110 4.63 2.76 -22.99
CA SER A 110 5.45 1.56 -22.91
C SER A 110 6.80 1.93 -22.33
N VAL A 111 7.20 1.30 -21.24
CA VAL A 111 8.50 1.49 -20.59
C VAL A 111 9.29 0.19 -20.73
N SER A 112 10.48 0.29 -21.31
CA SER A 112 11.44 -0.81 -21.41
C SER A 112 12.72 -0.41 -20.73
N ALA A 113 13.26 -1.31 -19.92
CA ALA A 113 14.48 -1.08 -19.16
C ALA A 113 15.43 -2.26 -19.25
N VAL A 114 16.71 -1.94 -19.33
CA VAL A 114 17.82 -2.88 -19.21
C VAL A 114 18.70 -2.42 -18.07
N THR A 115 18.92 -3.29 -17.09
CA THR A 115 19.83 -3.05 -15.97
C THR A 115 20.93 -4.09 -15.96
N SER A 116 22.18 -3.64 -15.84
CA SER A 116 23.35 -4.51 -15.74
C SER A 116 23.76 -4.68 -14.28
N HIS A 117 24.09 -5.91 -13.90
CA HIS A 117 24.47 -6.30 -12.55
C HIS A 117 25.75 -7.13 -12.57
N SER A 118 26.67 -6.82 -11.67
CA SER A 118 27.85 -7.63 -11.42
C SER A 118 27.48 -8.95 -10.72
N SER A 119 28.07 -10.05 -11.18
CA SER A 119 27.96 -11.36 -10.52
C SER A 119 28.79 -11.38 -9.23
N TRP A 120 28.29 -12.10 -8.21
CA TRP A 120 29.00 -12.28 -6.95
C TRP A 120 30.08 -13.36 -7.04
N PHE A 121 29.91 -14.29 -7.97
CA PHE A 121 30.78 -15.41 -8.23
C PHE A 121 30.88 -15.64 -9.75
N SER A 122 31.97 -15.14 -10.33
CA SER A 122 32.41 -15.52 -11.67
C SER A 122 33.65 -16.41 -11.57
N SER A 123 33.63 -17.55 -12.25
CA SER A 123 34.77 -18.46 -12.30
C SER A 123 34.87 -19.13 -13.67
N THR A 124 36.09 -19.22 -14.19
CA THR A 124 36.39 -20.03 -15.37
C THR A 124 36.55 -21.52 -15.05
N PHE A 125 36.61 -21.88 -13.76
CA PHE A 125 36.87 -23.25 -13.29
C PHE A 125 35.63 -23.93 -12.71
N ILE A 126 34.77 -23.19 -12.00
CA ILE A 126 33.52 -23.69 -11.44
C ILE A 126 32.37 -23.15 -12.30
N PRO A 127 31.39 -23.97 -12.72
CA PRO A 127 30.22 -23.48 -13.46
C PRO A 127 29.53 -22.33 -12.70
N SER A 128 29.47 -21.16 -13.32
CA SER A 128 28.90 -19.94 -12.75
C SER A 128 28.27 -19.06 -13.84
N PHE A 129 27.66 -17.96 -13.42
CA PHE A 129 27.25 -16.90 -14.34
C PHE A 129 28.46 -16.10 -14.84
N ASN A 130 28.23 -15.29 -15.88
CA ASN A 130 29.21 -14.34 -16.40
C ASN A 130 29.47 -13.23 -15.37
N GLU A 131 30.59 -12.51 -15.53
CA GLU A 131 30.96 -11.38 -14.65
C GLU A 131 29.89 -10.30 -14.58
N THR A 132 29.18 -10.07 -15.67
CA THR A 132 28.07 -9.13 -15.75
C THR A 132 26.86 -9.84 -16.37
N VAL A 133 25.68 -9.58 -15.80
CA VAL A 133 24.40 -10.10 -16.25
C VAL A 133 23.46 -8.93 -16.52
N ASP A 134 22.91 -8.90 -17.74
CA ASP A 134 21.91 -7.92 -18.14
C ASP A 134 20.51 -8.48 -17.89
N LEU A 135 19.70 -7.72 -17.16
CA LEU A 135 18.30 -8.01 -16.90
C LEU A 135 17.44 -7.07 -17.74
N HIS A 136 16.56 -7.66 -18.53
CA HIS A 136 15.65 -6.94 -19.42
C HIS A 136 14.22 -7.09 -18.91
N SER A 137 13.45 -6.00 -18.96
CA SER A 137 12.01 -6.05 -18.72
C SER A 137 11.31 -4.90 -19.45
N SER A 138 10.01 -5.07 -19.68
CA SER A 138 9.16 -4.06 -20.30
C SER A 138 7.75 -4.14 -19.73
N ALA A 139 7.09 -2.99 -19.57
CA ALA A 139 5.70 -2.91 -19.17
C ALA A 139 4.95 -1.87 -20.01
N VAL A 140 3.62 -2.03 -20.08
CA VAL A 140 2.72 -1.14 -20.82
C VAL A 140 1.56 -0.76 -19.92
N ALA A 141 1.26 0.53 -19.85
CA ALA A 141 0.09 1.05 -19.17
C ALA A 141 -0.75 1.89 -20.15
N LYS A 142 -2.07 1.78 -20.06
CA LYS A 142 -3.03 2.47 -20.93
C LYS A 142 -4.10 3.16 -20.09
N LYS A 143 -4.35 4.44 -20.38
CA LYS A 143 -5.38 5.28 -19.76
C LYS A 143 -6.39 5.69 -20.83
N TYR A 144 -7.68 5.47 -20.56
CA TYR A 144 -8.78 5.94 -21.41
C TYR A 144 -9.24 7.32 -20.94
N LEU A 145 -9.47 8.25 -21.88
CA LEU A 145 -9.82 9.64 -21.58
C LEU A 145 -11.33 9.88 -21.59
N SER A 146 -12.06 9.18 -22.45
CA SER A 146 -13.47 9.42 -22.73
C SER A 146 -14.44 8.55 -21.91
N THR A 147 -13.95 7.52 -21.21
CA THR A 147 -14.83 6.44 -20.71
C THR A 147 -14.50 6.05 -19.27
N LEU A 148 -14.60 7.02 -18.35
CA LEU A 148 -15.06 6.68 -16.99
C LEU A 148 -16.59 6.52 -16.96
N ALA A 149 -17.25 6.57 -18.14
CA ALA A 149 -18.68 6.59 -18.46
C ALA A 149 -19.44 5.26 -18.29
N ASP A 150 -18.75 4.12 -18.18
CA ASP A 150 -19.45 2.83 -18.01
C ASP A 150 -18.88 1.91 -16.93
N ASN A 151 -17.81 2.33 -16.24
CA ASN A 151 -17.19 1.52 -15.20
C ASN A 151 -17.44 2.14 -13.84
N ASN A 152 -18.26 1.47 -13.03
CA ASN A 152 -18.43 1.78 -11.62
C ASN A 152 -17.04 1.78 -10.96
N ILE A 153 -16.69 2.87 -10.29
CA ILE A 153 -15.39 3.01 -9.62
C ILE A 153 -15.61 2.80 -8.13
N ASP A 154 -14.90 1.83 -7.58
CA ASP A 154 -14.77 1.63 -6.13
C ASP A 154 -13.43 2.25 -5.68
N ILE A 155 -13.47 3.30 -4.86
CA ILE A 155 -12.28 4.00 -4.34
C ILE A 155 -12.19 3.84 -2.82
N VAL A 156 -11.02 3.48 -2.32
CA VAL A 156 -10.75 3.42 -0.89
C VAL A 156 -9.69 4.46 -0.52
N PHE A 157 -10.08 5.46 0.27
CA PHE A 157 -9.15 6.42 0.85
C PHE A 157 -8.52 5.85 2.12
N VAL A 158 -7.24 5.51 2.07
CA VAL A 158 -6.46 5.18 3.27
C VAL A 158 -5.79 6.45 3.76
N SER A 159 -6.10 6.89 4.98
CA SER A 159 -5.76 8.23 5.46
C SER A 159 -5.21 8.20 6.89
N ASP A 160 -4.15 8.97 7.17
CA ASP A 160 -3.63 9.11 8.52
C ASP A 160 -4.49 10.12 9.31
N PHE A 161 -5.07 9.66 10.42
CA PHE A 161 -5.81 10.47 11.39
C PHE A 161 -5.05 10.55 12.73
N SER A 162 -3.73 10.33 12.72
CA SER A 162 -2.92 10.40 13.92
C SER A 162 -3.00 11.74 14.63
N GLY A 163 -2.71 11.76 15.94
CA GLY A 163 -2.67 13.01 16.70
C GLY A 163 -1.71 14.07 16.13
N SER A 164 -0.70 13.65 15.33
CA SER A 164 0.18 14.59 14.62
C SER A 164 -0.53 15.37 13.50
N MET A 165 -1.65 14.85 12.97
CA MET A 165 -2.49 15.51 11.97
C MET A 165 -3.31 16.66 12.56
N ASP A 166 -3.38 16.77 13.89
CA ASP A 166 -3.96 17.93 14.57
C ASP A 166 -3.02 19.14 14.58
N SER A 167 -1.74 18.94 14.25
CA SER A 167 -0.80 20.05 14.05
C SER A 167 -1.09 20.81 12.76
N SER A 168 -0.73 22.09 12.74
CA SER A 168 -0.76 22.86 11.51
C SER A 168 0.47 22.57 10.63
N TRP A 169 0.38 22.92 9.35
CA TRP A 169 1.58 22.94 8.51
C TRP A 169 2.54 24.03 8.97
N SER A 170 3.84 23.84 8.69
CA SER A 170 4.83 24.91 8.89
C SER A 170 4.41 26.14 8.09
N GLY A 171 4.10 27.25 8.77
CA GLY A 171 3.67 28.49 8.14
C GLY A 171 2.18 28.61 7.80
N SER A 172 1.34 27.64 8.19
CA SER A 172 -0.12 27.73 8.05
C SER A 172 -0.81 27.67 9.41
N SER A 173 -1.96 28.33 9.54
CA SER A 173 -2.87 28.16 10.68
C SER A 173 -3.82 26.97 10.52
N ASN A 174 -3.89 26.36 9.33
CA ASN A 174 -4.77 25.23 9.06
C ASN A 174 -4.17 23.94 9.60
N LYS A 175 -5.00 23.18 10.33
CA LYS A 175 -4.66 21.82 10.79
C LYS A 175 -4.57 20.88 9.59
N LYS A 176 -3.54 20.03 9.56
CA LYS A 176 -3.32 19.05 8.46
C LYS A 176 -4.56 18.19 8.21
N ILE A 177 -5.23 17.78 9.29
CA ILE A 177 -6.44 16.95 9.21
C ILE A 177 -7.59 17.63 8.48
N ARG A 178 -7.71 18.96 8.58
CA ARG A 178 -8.78 19.73 7.92
C ARG A 178 -8.54 19.81 6.41
N ASP A 179 -7.29 20.00 6.00
CA ASP A 179 -6.92 20.02 4.59
C ASP A 179 -7.15 18.65 3.94
N LEU A 180 -6.82 17.56 4.66
CA LEU A 180 -7.10 16.20 4.20
C LEU A 180 -8.60 15.95 4.03
N GLN A 181 -9.43 16.35 4.99
CA GLN A 181 -10.89 16.24 4.88
C GLN A 181 -11.44 17.02 3.69
N LEU A 182 -10.93 18.24 3.44
CA LEU A 182 -11.32 19.05 2.29
C LEU A 182 -10.91 18.39 0.96
N ALA A 183 -9.71 17.85 0.87
CA ALA A 183 -9.23 17.15 -0.32
C ALA A 183 -10.09 15.90 -0.61
N ILE A 184 -10.34 15.06 0.40
CA ILE A 184 -11.22 13.89 0.26
C ILE A 184 -12.62 14.34 -0.18
N LYS A 185 -13.19 15.37 0.45
CA LYS A 185 -14.51 15.89 0.07
C LYS A 185 -14.55 16.36 -1.38
N GLN A 186 -13.55 17.10 -1.84
CA GLN A 186 -13.48 17.60 -3.22
C GLN A 186 -13.34 16.47 -4.24
N VAL A 187 -12.56 15.43 -3.94
CA VAL A 187 -12.45 14.25 -4.82
C VAL A 187 -13.75 13.46 -4.81
N SER A 188 -14.33 13.22 -3.63
CA SER A 188 -15.60 12.50 -3.49
C SER A 188 -16.74 13.19 -4.23
N ALA A 189 -16.85 14.52 -4.14
CA ALA A 189 -17.86 15.32 -4.85
C ALA A 189 -17.74 15.24 -6.38
N LYS A 190 -16.53 15.00 -6.90
CA LYS A 190 -16.34 14.79 -8.34
C LYS A 190 -16.81 13.43 -8.80
N ILE A 191 -16.69 12.41 -7.94
CA ILE A 191 -16.85 10.99 -8.30
C ILE A 191 -18.24 10.47 -7.94
N LEU A 192 -18.78 10.88 -6.80
CA LEU A 192 -20.12 10.55 -6.35
C LEU A 192 -21.14 11.52 -6.93
N CYS A 193 -22.40 11.11 -6.89
CA CYS A 193 -23.52 12.00 -7.17
C CYS A 193 -23.88 12.80 -5.91
N GLU A 194 -23.84 14.13 -5.97
CA GLU A 194 -24.30 15.01 -4.89
C GLU A 194 -25.81 15.27 -4.95
N ASN A 195 -26.37 15.39 -6.16
CA ASN A 195 -27.79 15.65 -6.36
C ASN A 195 -28.49 14.46 -7.02
N VAL A 196 -29.13 13.63 -6.21
CA VAL A 196 -29.96 12.51 -6.70
C VAL A 196 -31.39 12.99 -6.95
N GLY A 197 -31.94 12.62 -8.11
CA GLY A 197 -33.34 12.83 -8.45
C GLY A 197 -33.98 11.58 -9.01
N TYR A 198 -35.25 11.69 -9.41
CA TYR A 198 -36.01 10.58 -10.00
C TYR A 198 -36.46 10.95 -11.41
N LYS A 199 -36.26 10.04 -12.36
CA LYS A 199 -36.83 10.12 -13.71
C LYS A 199 -37.62 8.86 -14.01
N VAL A 200 -38.67 9.00 -14.81
CA VAL A 200 -39.42 7.85 -15.31
C VAL A 200 -38.71 7.35 -16.55
N ILE A 201 -38.12 6.16 -16.46
CA ILE A 201 -37.47 5.46 -17.57
C ILE A 201 -38.25 4.16 -17.76
N ASP A 202 -38.74 3.90 -18.98
CA ASP A 202 -39.54 2.71 -19.32
C ASP A 202 -40.77 2.46 -18.40
N GLY A 203 -41.35 3.53 -17.87
CA GLY A 203 -42.53 3.47 -16.99
C GLY A 203 -42.22 3.17 -15.52
N GLU A 204 -40.95 3.04 -15.15
CA GLU A 204 -40.48 2.85 -13.78
C GLU A 204 -39.77 4.10 -13.25
N TYR A 205 -39.91 4.36 -11.95
CA TYR A 205 -39.18 5.45 -11.29
C TYR A 205 -37.75 5.00 -11.02
N THR A 206 -36.79 5.57 -11.76
CA THR A 206 -35.37 5.27 -11.61
C THR A 206 -34.65 6.45 -10.99
N GLU A 207 -33.76 6.17 -10.03
CA GLU A 207 -32.84 7.17 -9.49
C GLU A 207 -31.84 7.58 -10.57
N VAL A 208 -31.63 8.89 -10.70
CA VAL A 208 -30.69 9.47 -11.64
C VAL A 208 -29.84 10.52 -10.94
N CYS A 209 -28.59 10.64 -11.35
CA CYS A 209 -27.78 11.76 -10.94
C CYS A 209 -28.16 13.02 -11.72
N LEU A 210 -28.37 14.13 -11.02
CA LEU A 210 -28.71 15.44 -11.57
C LEU A 210 -27.52 16.41 -11.57
N ASP A 211 -26.32 15.95 -11.22
CA ASP A 211 -25.13 16.79 -11.24
C ASP A 211 -24.78 17.21 -12.67
N SER A 212 -24.34 18.45 -12.83
CA SER A 212 -24.04 19.03 -14.15
C SER A 212 -22.89 18.35 -14.91
N ASN A 213 -22.11 17.51 -14.22
CA ASN A 213 -21.01 16.73 -14.78
C ASN A 213 -21.35 15.22 -14.89
N GLN A 214 -22.61 14.82 -14.73
CA GLN A 214 -23.03 13.43 -14.95
C GLN A 214 -22.81 13.00 -16.41
N ASP A 215 -22.97 13.91 -17.37
CA ASP A 215 -22.77 13.61 -18.80
C ASP A 215 -21.29 13.35 -19.16
N GLU A 216 -20.35 13.67 -18.27
CA GLU A 216 -18.91 13.47 -18.44
C GLU A 216 -18.39 12.16 -17.79
N MET A 217 -19.24 11.43 -17.06
CA MET A 217 -18.83 10.29 -16.22
C MET A 217 -19.83 9.13 -16.27
N ALA A 218 -19.47 7.96 -15.72
CA ALA A 218 -20.40 6.85 -15.61
C ALA A 218 -21.52 7.23 -14.69
N ASP A 219 -22.59 6.43 -14.70
CA ASP A 219 -23.62 6.48 -13.69
C ASP A 219 -23.01 6.61 -12.28
N LYS A 220 -22.96 7.86 -11.78
CA LYS A 220 -22.27 8.20 -10.54
C LYS A 220 -22.94 7.56 -9.34
N LEU A 221 -24.20 7.14 -9.48
CA LEU A 221 -24.95 6.43 -8.47
C LEU A 221 -24.34 5.06 -8.15
N LYS A 222 -23.60 4.48 -9.11
CA LYS A 222 -22.98 3.17 -8.92
C LYS A 222 -21.56 3.24 -8.38
N ASN A 223 -20.97 4.43 -8.30
CA ASN A 223 -19.66 4.63 -7.71
C ASN A 223 -19.73 4.47 -6.19
N ARG A 224 -18.69 3.89 -5.59
CA ARG A 224 -18.58 3.75 -4.14
C ARG A 224 -17.26 4.32 -3.66
N ILE A 225 -17.34 5.01 -2.53
CA ILE A 225 -16.17 5.50 -1.83
C ILE A 225 -16.18 4.94 -0.42
N ALA A 226 -15.07 4.31 -0.03
CA ALA A 226 -14.80 3.94 1.34
C ALA A 226 -13.67 4.80 1.90
N LEU A 227 -13.75 5.11 3.19
CA LEU A 227 -12.69 5.76 3.95
C LEU A 227 -12.17 4.75 4.97
N ALA A 228 -10.87 4.46 4.91
CA ALA A 228 -10.14 3.64 5.86
C ALA A 228 -9.17 4.54 6.66
N PRO A 229 -9.64 5.16 7.73
CA PRO A 229 -8.83 6.03 8.56
C PRO A 229 -7.91 5.20 9.47
N PHE A 230 -6.61 5.47 9.39
CA PHE A 230 -5.60 4.94 10.29
C PHE A 230 -5.53 5.83 11.55
N ASN A 231 -5.40 5.21 12.73
CA ASN A 231 -5.36 5.88 14.03
C ASN A 231 -6.73 6.37 14.59
N ILE A 232 -7.84 5.84 14.09
CA ILE A 232 -9.15 5.97 14.76
C ILE A 232 -9.76 4.60 15.08
N ARG A 233 -10.78 4.58 15.96
CA ARG A 233 -11.58 3.40 16.24
C ARG A 233 -12.83 3.39 15.36
N THR A 234 -13.13 2.25 14.75
CA THR A 234 -14.37 2.06 13.98
C THR A 234 -15.48 1.49 14.88
N ARG A 235 -16.73 1.75 14.50
CA ARG A 235 -17.91 1.19 15.17
C ARG A 235 -18.42 -0.01 14.37
N GLU A 236 -18.36 -1.19 14.97
CA GLU A 236 -18.91 -2.42 14.39
C GLU A 236 -20.20 -2.81 15.11
N ARG A 237 -21.17 -3.38 14.38
CA ARG A 237 -22.40 -3.93 14.97
C ARG A 237 -22.39 -5.45 14.88
N ASP A 238 -22.74 -6.13 15.97
CA ASP A 238 -22.98 -7.58 15.93
C ASP A 238 -24.35 -7.92 15.32
N SER A 239 -24.61 -9.21 15.10
CA SER A 239 -25.89 -9.73 14.60
C SER A 239 -27.08 -9.41 15.50
N SER A 240 -26.84 -9.00 16.75
CA SER A 240 -27.85 -8.60 17.73
C SER A 240 -28.04 -7.08 17.78
N GLY A 241 -27.35 -6.32 16.91
CA GLY A 241 -27.44 -4.87 16.83
C GLY A 241 -26.61 -4.11 17.88
N ASN A 242 -25.84 -4.80 18.73
CA ASN A 242 -24.96 -4.14 19.68
C ASN A 242 -23.76 -3.55 18.96
N ALA A 243 -23.42 -2.33 19.32
CA ALA A 243 -22.29 -1.63 18.72
C ALA A 243 -21.04 -1.66 19.62
N TYR A 244 -19.90 -1.96 19.02
CA TYR A 244 -18.60 -2.02 19.67
C TYR A 244 -17.63 -1.05 19.02
N ALA A 245 -16.83 -0.36 19.84
CA ALA A 245 -15.73 0.48 19.38
C ALA A 245 -14.44 -0.35 19.27
N VAL A 246 -14.13 -0.82 18.07
CA VAL A 246 -12.98 -1.69 17.81
C VAL A 246 -11.79 -0.89 17.28
N SER A 247 -10.58 -1.41 17.49
CA SER A 247 -9.36 -0.90 16.88
C SER A 247 -8.48 -2.06 16.49
N GLN A 248 -7.91 -2.01 15.29
CA GLN A 248 -6.87 -2.95 14.85
C GLN A 248 -5.46 -2.46 15.23
N LEU A 249 -5.37 -1.36 15.98
CA LEU A 249 -4.12 -0.69 16.32
C LEU A 249 -3.80 -0.87 17.80
N ARG A 250 -2.51 -1.08 18.08
CA ARG A 250 -1.95 -1.06 19.43
C ARG A 250 -1.26 0.27 19.66
N TYR A 251 -1.63 0.93 20.75
CA TYR A 251 -1.12 2.26 21.09
C TYR A 251 0.04 2.10 22.08
N ARG A 252 1.00 3.03 22.01
CA ARG A 252 2.14 3.04 22.93
C ARG A 252 1.65 3.33 24.35
N SER A 253 2.05 2.50 25.31
CA SER A 253 1.82 2.72 26.74
C SER A 253 2.68 3.86 27.28
N GLY A 254 2.17 4.53 28.33
CA GLY A 254 2.87 5.63 28.99
C GLY A 254 2.97 6.91 28.17
N TYR A 255 2.13 7.10 27.14
CA TYR A 255 2.09 8.33 26.36
C TYR A 255 1.60 9.50 27.24
N ARG A 256 2.43 10.53 27.47
CA ARG A 256 2.06 11.73 28.26
C ARG A 256 1.29 11.41 29.55
N THR A 257 1.92 10.63 30.44
CA THR A 257 1.32 10.24 31.74
C THR A 257 0.95 11.42 32.64
N SER A 258 1.52 12.60 32.39
CA SER A 258 1.15 13.85 33.05
C SER A 258 -0.26 14.33 32.70
N VAL A 259 -0.77 13.99 31.51
CA VAL A 259 -2.11 14.36 31.05
C VAL A 259 -3.16 13.40 31.58
N SER A 260 -2.90 12.09 31.47
CA SER A 260 -3.74 11.04 32.02
C SER A 260 -2.92 9.83 32.42
N SER A 261 -3.29 9.20 33.54
CA SER A 261 -2.70 7.94 33.97
C SER A 261 -3.27 6.72 33.23
N TYR A 262 -4.28 6.91 32.37
CA TYR A 262 -4.83 5.85 31.53
C TYR A 262 -4.06 5.80 30.21
N ASP A 263 -3.70 4.61 29.76
CA ASP A 263 -3.31 4.42 28.38
C ASP A 263 -4.53 4.46 27.47
N TYR A 264 -4.30 4.67 26.18
CA TYR A 264 -5.39 4.76 25.20
C TYR A 264 -6.22 3.46 25.12
N ASP A 265 -5.58 2.32 25.36
CA ASP A 265 -6.24 1.01 25.37
C ASP A 265 -7.06 0.76 26.65
N ASP A 266 -6.78 1.48 27.74
CA ASP A 266 -7.49 1.35 29.02
C ASP A 266 -8.78 2.18 29.08
N VAL A 267 -9.00 3.04 28.08
CA VAL A 267 -10.21 3.87 27.99
C VAL A 267 -11.40 2.99 27.61
N ASP A 268 -12.53 3.18 28.31
CA ASP A 268 -13.80 2.52 27.99
C ASP A 268 -14.50 3.19 26.80
N TRP A 269 -14.03 2.84 25.60
CA TRP A 269 -14.50 3.39 24.33
C TRP A 269 -15.98 3.09 24.05
N ASN A 270 -16.53 2.01 24.60
CA ASN A 270 -17.95 1.67 24.45
C ASN A 270 -18.87 2.61 25.23
N TRP A 271 -18.38 3.17 26.32
CA TRP A 271 -19.10 4.23 27.03
C TRP A 271 -18.95 5.58 26.32
N TRP A 272 -17.73 5.95 25.96
CA TRP A 272 -17.43 7.25 25.34
C TRP A 272 -18.03 7.44 23.94
N ARG A 273 -18.23 6.36 23.16
CA ARG A 273 -18.92 6.45 21.85
C ARG A 273 -20.37 6.94 21.92
N THR A 274 -20.97 6.96 23.10
CA THR A 274 -22.36 7.45 23.31
C THR A 274 -22.40 8.94 23.66
N ARG A 275 -21.24 9.59 23.72
CA ARG A 275 -21.05 10.97 24.14
C ARG A 275 -20.64 11.81 22.97
N ASP A 276 -21.06 13.06 22.97
CA ASP A 276 -20.59 14.02 21.99
C ASP A 276 -19.23 14.59 22.39
N TYR A 277 -18.68 15.39 21.48
CA TYR A 277 -17.41 16.07 21.68
C TYR A 277 -17.40 16.96 22.94
N TRP A 278 -18.50 17.66 23.20
CA TRP A 278 -18.60 18.62 24.30
C TRP A 278 -18.63 17.93 25.66
N ASP A 279 -19.32 16.79 25.76
CA ASP A 279 -19.31 15.93 26.94
C ASP A 279 -17.89 15.49 27.30
N VAL A 280 -17.08 15.11 26.31
CA VAL A 280 -15.67 14.74 26.50
C VAL A 280 -14.85 15.96 26.94
N TYR A 281 -14.96 17.07 26.21
CA TYR A 281 -14.22 18.30 26.47
C TYR A 281 -14.47 18.85 27.87
N TYR A 282 -15.74 19.01 28.25
CA TYR A 282 -16.12 19.55 29.55
C TYR A 282 -15.71 18.63 30.70
N CYS A 283 -15.84 17.31 30.52
CA CYS A 283 -15.37 16.34 31.51
C CYS A 283 -13.84 16.34 31.63
N ALA A 284 -13.10 16.48 30.53
CA ALA A 284 -11.63 16.54 30.53
C ALA A 284 -11.12 17.76 31.32
N ILE A 285 -11.74 18.92 31.13
CA ILE A 285 -11.38 20.17 31.82
C ILE A 285 -11.80 20.12 33.28
N ASN A 286 -13.04 19.74 33.56
CA ASN A 286 -13.61 19.80 34.90
C ASN A 286 -14.33 18.51 35.29
N ARG A 287 -13.87 17.92 36.40
CA ARG A 287 -14.40 16.70 37.00
C ARG A 287 -15.91 16.78 37.25
N TYR A 288 -16.42 17.95 37.59
CA TYR A 288 -17.84 18.14 37.92
C TYR A 288 -18.76 17.97 36.70
N ASN A 289 -18.20 18.06 35.50
CA ASN A 289 -18.94 17.83 34.26
C ASN A 289 -18.91 16.35 33.84
N CYS A 290 -18.13 15.52 34.53
CA CYS A 290 -18.15 14.07 34.32
C CYS A 290 -19.34 13.46 35.05
N LYS A 291 -20.01 12.49 34.42
CA LYS A 291 -21.11 11.73 35.06
C LYS A 291 -20.66 11.21 36.44
N ASN A 292 -21.47 11.49 37.46
CA ASN A 292 -21.24 11.12 38.86
C ASN A 292 -19.93 11.68 39.47
N ASN A 293 -19.39 12.79 38.95
CA ASN A 293 -18.13 13.38 39.42
C ASN A 293 -16.98 12.34 39.45
N SER A 294 -16.93 11.43 38.47
CA SER A 294 -15.95 10.35 38.45
C SER A 294 -14.56 10.85 38.06
N SER A 295 -13.57 10.65 38.95
CA SER A 295 -12.17 10.95 38.67
C SER A 295 -11.57 10.02 37.60
N ALA A 296 -12.04 8.78 37.53
CA ALA A 296 -11.66 7.83 36.48
C ALA A 296 -12.14 8.33 35.11
N ARG A 297 -13.41 8.73 35.00
CA ARG A 297 -13.96 9.27 33.75
C ARG A 297 -13.27 10.57 33.34
N GLN A 298 -12.93 11.45 34.28
CA GLN A 298 -12.14 12.64 33.94
C GLN A 298 -10.78 12.26 33.32
N LYS A 299 -10.08 11.26 33.85
CA LYS A 299 -8.79 10.83 33.31
C LYS A 299 -8.93 10.19 31.94
N GLU A 300 -9.97 9.38 31.72
CA GLU A 300 -10.30 8.86 30.40
C GLU A 300 -10.59 10.01 29.41
N ALA A 301 -11.42 10.97 29.80
CA ALA A 301 -11.76 12.14 28.98
C ALA A 301 -10.51 12.95 28.59
N LYS A 302 -9.59 13.17 29.54
CA LYS A 302 -8.30 13.82 29.28
C LYS A 302 -7.46 13.06 28.25
N ARG A 303 -7.45 11.72 28.33
CA ARG A 303 -6.76 10.88 27.35
C ARG A 303 -7.39 11.00 25.96
N ILE A 304 -8.71 10.93 25.87
CA ILE A 304 -9.46 11.04 24.61
C ILE A 304 -9.19 12.42 23.98
N TYR A 305 -9.30 13.49 24.76
CA TYR A 305 -9.11 14.85 24.29
C TYR A 305 -7.69 15.13 23.79
N ASP A 306 -6.66 14.63 24.49
CA ASP A 306 -5.24 14.80 24.11
C ASP A 306 -4.87 14.04 22.83
N VAL A 307 -5.48 12.87 22.58
CA VAL A 307 -5.20 12.08 21.36
C VAL A 307 -6.02 12.54 20.17
N MET A 308 -7.28 12.95 20.38
CA MET A 308 -8.21 13.29 19.31
C MET A 308 -8.26 14.79 18.98
N GLY A 309 -7.42 15.64 19.60
CA GLY A 309 -7.07 16.96 19.05
C GLY A 309 -8.21 17.95 18.84
N GLY A 310 -9.29 17.87 19.61
CA GLY A 310 -10.43 18.76 19.37
C GLY A 310 -11.19 18.48 18.06
N VAL A 311 -10.96 17.33 17.42
CA VAL A 311 -11.61 16.97 16.16
C VAL A 311 -13.03 16.48 16.47
N GLU A 312 -14.06 17.14 15.92
CA GLU A 312 -15.48 16.75 15.98
C GLU A 312 -15.78 15.35 15.39
N ALA A 313 -14.77 14.63 14.89
CA ALA A 313 -14.91 13.40 14.12
C ALA A 313 -15.27 12.15 14.95
N ILE A 314 -15.58 12.25 16.24
CA ILE A 314 -16.01 11.09 17.05
C ILE A 314 -17.41 10.60 16.65
N LEU A 315 -18.20 11.40 15.94
CA LEU A 315 -19.53 10.99 15.51
C LEU A 315 -19.72 11.33 14.04
N ILE A 316 -19.09 10.55 13.15
CA ILE A 316 -19.73 10.30 11.86
C ILE A 316 -20.86 9.31 12.18
N PRO A 317 -22.15 9.73 12.20
CA PRO A 317 -23.21 8.76 12.09
C PRO A 317 -22.97 8.02 10.78
N ILE A 318 -22.78 6.70 10.85
CA ILE A 318 -23.02 5.86 9.69
C ILE A 318 -24.45 6.20 9.29
N ALA A 319 -24.59 6.87 8.15
CA ALA A 319 -25.87 7.07 7.49
C ALA A 319 -26.57 5.71 7.44
N THR A 320 -27.80 5.68 7.93
CA THR A 320 -28.75 4.61 7.67
C THR A 320 -28.95 4.46 6.17
#